data_AF-A0A550CV62-F1
#
_entry.id   AF-A0A550CV62-F1
#
_cell.length_a   1.000
_cell.length_b   1.000
_cell.length_c   1.000
_cell.angle_alpha   90.00
_cell.angle_beta   90.00
_cell.angle_gamma   90.00
#
_symmetry.space_group_name_H-M   'P 1'
#
loop_
_entity.id
_entity.type
_entity.pdbx_description
1 polymer ?
#
loop_
_entity_poly.entity_id
_entity_poly.type
_entity_poly.pdbx_seq_one_letter_code
_entity_poly.pdbx_strand_id
1 'polypeptide(L)'
;MLLPIDKFNALPVVVAPERQTHWHFDLRYLPLEPRPHHILLIARVDGSSSHIARLPLGLPAHRDGMDFFPDTPADAAPTVARALVHSFTTNAALSAVRPMRLMTPDTGLAKEVGNELKRIGVKAKELQSISKSTPAAIVAADELFEVAWKRMMREAGFQGLFAQVLGTPEYINMSNLKLREPEPAMNETPSAMVMTAMQRRFLEALEYTKIWYEARPPTHRIDYSSMETMKRKANYVCEDYLPENPAEDMKEAADEGIASAAFDYALRLMIVPKHQRDRQLIHKYLMMAIRAEHDDSPKELLTEIASNAHAILIHWYALASKDEIRQRYLFAACHHAEQALRLAKQVSPPDHYAAPVVLSFIREGIIQRLTPDTKCDPLPALVMYKECRAAHKLRVAQLKKEKRKLDAKRVKQPNRYRCANPDCGIIADKGKMLQQCGGKCDVDKKPSYCSKDCQRADRKNHKDFCKPGMPCSVIDTETSEGPTVAQGGLFSIPIQGPNGQVMHISSSTMTPEELREFRDAFGERESTRLFESGIAPIIERYEF
;
A
#
# COMPACT_ATOMS: atom_id res chain seq x y z
N MET A 1 -22.76 -23.07 -11.24
CA MET A 1 -23.15 -24.32 -10.56
C MET A 1 -24.48 -24.07 -9.86
N LEU A 2 -25.54 -24.82 -10.18
CA LEU A 2 -26.84 -24.67 -9.51
C LEU A 2 -26.68 -25.05 -8.03
N LEU A 3 -27.23 -24.24 -7.13
CA LEU A 3 -27.18 -24.52 -5.69
C LEU A 3 -28.09 -25.71 -5.39
N PRO A 4 -27.62 -26.73 -4.65
CA PRO A 4 -28.42 -27.90 -4.30
C PRO A 4 -29.39 -27.61 -3.15
N ILE A 5 -30.16 -26.51 -3.24
CA ILE A 5 -31.02 -26.03 -2.16
C ILE A 5 -32.11 -27.04 -1.77
N ASP A 6 -32.66 -27.76 -2.75
CA ASP A 6 -33.66 -28.80 -2.51
C ASP A 6 -33.05 -29.97 -1.73
N LYS A 7 -31.82 -30.36 -2.07
CA LYS A 7 -31.09 -31.40 -1.31
C LYS A 7 -30.81 -30.94 0.12
N PHE A 8 -30.43 -29.67 0.31
CA PHE A 8 -30.19 -29.11 1.64
C PHE A 8 -31.47 -29.09 2.49
N ASN A 9 -32.57 -28.64 1.91
CA ASN A 9 -33.88 -28.64 2.57
C ASN A 9 -34.40 -30.05 2.88
N ALA A 10 -33.99 -31.06 2.08
CA ALA A 10 -34.32 -32.46 2.27
C ALA A 10 -33.41 -33.21 3.26
N LEU A 11 -32.36 -32.58 3.81
CA LEU A 11 -31.50 -33.20 4.81
C LEU A 11 -32.32 -33.63 6.05
N PRO A 12 -32.05 -34.82 6.61
CA PRO A 12 -32.83 -35.35 7.72
C PRO A 12 -32.65 -34.49 8.98
N VAL A 13 -33.73 -34.33 9.74
CA VAL A 13 -33.73 -33.58 11.01
C VAL A 13 -33.62 -34.57 12.15
N VAL A 14 -32.62 -34.41 13.01
CA VAL A 14 -32.54 -35.19 14.25
C VAL A 14 -33.49 -34.58 15.27
N VAL A 15 -34.50 -35.37 15.68
CA VAL A 15 -35.53 -34.95 16.65
C VAL A 15 -35.08 -35.21 18.10
N ALA A 16 -34.01 -35.97 18.31
CA ALA A 16 -33.52 -36.34 19.64
C ALA A 16 -32.90 -35.13 20.37
N PRO A 17 -33.43 -34.71 21.54
CA PRO A 17 -32.94 -33.54 22.30
C PRO A 17 -31.46 -33.65 22.69
N GLU A 18 -30.97 -34.86 22.94
CA GLU A 18 -29.59 -35.14 23.35
C GLU A 18 -28.58 -35.04 22.20
N ARG A 19 -29.05 -34.82 20.97
CA ARG A 19 -28.22 -34.73 19.75
C ARG A 19 -28.43 -33.43 19.00
N GLN A 20 -28.61 -32.32 19.73
CA GLN A 20 -28.69 -31.00 19.09
C GLN A 20 -27.37 -30.68 18.37
N THR A 21 -27.43 -30.60 17.05
CA THR A 21 -26.27 -30.33 16.20
C THR A 21 -26.04 -28.83 16.10
N HIS A 22 -25.20 -28.31 17.00
CA HIS A 22 -24.78 -26.91 17.01
C HIS A 22 -23.50 -26.73 16.20
N TRP A 23 -23.56 -25.86 15.19
CA TRP A 23 -22.45 -25.64 14.28
C TRP A 23 -21.98 -24.19 14.33
N HIS A 24 -20.71 -24.03 14.65
CA HIS A 24 -19.97 -22.79 14.48
C HIS A 24 -19.53 -22.65 13.03
N PHE A 25 -19.58 -21.45 12.47
CA PHE A 25 -18.85 -21.10 11.26
C PHE A 25 -18.19 -19.72 11.37
N ASP A 26 -17.04 -19.58 10.73
CA ASP A 26 -16.35 -18.30 10.61
C ASP A 26 -15.59 -18.18 9.27
N LEU A 27 -15.15 -16.96 8.98
CA LEU A 27 -14.31 -16.65 7.83
C LEU A 27 -12.88 -16.39 8.28
N ARG A 28 -11.91 -16.95 7.56
CA ARG A 28 -10.47 -16.68 7.79
C ARG A 28 -9.79 -16.38 6.47
N TYR A 29 -8.71 -15.62 6.51
CA TYR A 29 -7.85 -15.36 5.36
C TYR A 29 -6.57 -16.19 5.48
N LEU A 30 -6.28 -17.01 4.47
CA LEU A 30 -5.05 -17.80 4.42
C LEU A 30 -4.02 -17.09 3.53
N PRO A 31 -2.92 -16.55 4.10
CA PRO A 31 -1.92 -15.78 3.35
C PRO A 31 -0.89 -16.68 2.63
N LEU A 32 -1.25 -17.93 2.29
CA LEU A 32 -0.31 -18.89 1.72
C LEU A 32 -0.07 -18.65 0.23
N GLU A 33 1.13 -18.18 -0.10
CA GLU A 33 1.59 -18.01 -1.48
C GLU A 33 1.75 -19.37 -2.21
N PRO A 34 1.52 -19.43 -3.54
CA PRO A 34 1.18 -18.33 -4.44
C PRO A 34 -0.33 -18.03 -4.52
N ARG A 35 -1.15 -18.64 -3.64
CA ARG A 35 -2.60 -18.72 -3.81
C ARG A 35 -3.34 -18.32 -2.53
N PRO A 36 -3.16 -17.09 -2.04
CA PRO A 36 -3.93 -16.64 -0.90
C PRO A 36 -5.42 -16.70 -1.21
N HIS A 37 -6.23 -16.99 -0.20
CA HIS A 37 -7.67 -17.10 -0.35
C HIS A 37 -8.36 -17.03 1.01
N HIS A 38 -9.67 -16.77 0.98
CA HIS A 38 -10.50 -16.93 2.16
C HIS A 38 -10.98 -18.37 2.30
N ILE A 39 -11.21 -18.78 3.54
CA ILE A 39 -11.85 -20.04 3.87
C ILE A 39 -13.10 -19.81 4.72
N LEU A 40 -14.06 -20.71 4.58
CA LEU A 40 -15.14 -20.93 5.54
C LEU A 40 -14.74 -22.10 6.43
N LEU A 41 -14.53 -21.85 7.72
CA LEU A 41 -14.43 -22.89 8.73
C LEU A 41 -15.83 -23.24 9.21
N ILE A 42 -16.14 -24.53 9.28
CA ILE A 42 -17.37 -25.07 9.87
C ILE A 42 -16.94 -26.06 10.93
N ALA A 43 -17.32 -25.84 12.19
CA ALA A 43 -16.93 -26.67 13.32
C ALA A 43 -18.15 -27.07 14.14
N ARG A 44 -18.21 -28.33 14.54
CA ARG A 44 -19.25 -28.82 15.46
C ARG A 44 -18.87 -28.45 16.89
N VAL A 45 -19.76 -27.77 17.61
CA VAL A 45 -19.43 -27.21 18.95
C VAL A 45 -19.31 -28.29 20.02
N ASP A 46 -20.08 -29.38 19.88
CA ASP A 46 -20.16 -30.50 20.80
C ASP A 46 -19.32 -31.72 20.36
N GLY A 47 -18.43 -31.55 19.38
CA GLY A 47 -17.68 -32.67 18.82
C GLY A 47 -16.33 -32.29 18.22
N SER A 48 -15.64 -33.27 17.66
CA SER A 48 -14.31 -33.10 17.04
C SER A 48 -14.36 -32.92 15.52
N SER A 49 -15.56 -32.74 14.95
CA SER A 49 -15.73 -32.64 13.50
C SER A 49 -15.62 -31.20 13.03
N SER A 50 -14.75 -30.97 12.05
CA SER A 50 -14.67 -29.70 11.33
C SER A 50 -14.54 -29.91 9.83
N HIS A 51 -14.85 -28.86 9.08
CA HIS A 51 -14.68 -28.78 7.66
C HIS A 51 -14.16 -27.40 7.28
N ILE A 52 -13.29 -27.36 6.28
CA ILE A 52 -12.72 -26.13 5.74
C ILE A 52 -13.07 -26.10 4.26
N ALA A 53 -13.79 -25.07 3.84
CA ALA A 53 -14.12 -24.83 2.44
C ALA A 53 -13.36 -23.61 1.92
N ARG A 54 -12.67 -23.77 0.79
CA ARG A 54 -12.02 -22.68 0.07
C ARG A 54 -13.07 -21.78 -0.60
N LEU A 55 -12.89 -20.47 -0.49
CA LEU A 55 -13.79 -19.47 -1.07
C LEU A 55 -13.11 -18.63 -2.17
N PRO A 56 -13.84 -18.27 -3.25
CA PRO A 56 -15.19 -18.75 -3.57
C PRO A 56 -15.21 -20.25 -3.92
N LEU A 57 -16.38 -20.89 -3.80
CA LEU A 57 -16.52 -22.30 -4.15
C LEU A 57 -16.22 -22.56 -5.63
N GLY A 58 -15.63 -23.71 -5.92
CA GLY A 58 -15.28 -24.10 -7.29
C GLY A 58 -14.09 -23.35 -7.87
N LEU A 59 -13.41 -22.52 -7.07
CA LEU A 59 -12.18 -21.84 -7.48
C LEU A 59 -11.13 -22.88 -7.90
N PRO A 60 -10.60 -22.81 -9.14
CA PRO A 60 -9.58 -23.73 -9.61
C PRO A 60 -8.38 -23.79 -8.68
N ALA A 61 -7.77 -24.97 -8.56
CA ALA A 61 -6.65 -25.18 -7.64
C ALA A 61 -5.46 -24.25 -7.93
N HIS A 62 -5.26 -23.81 -9.18
CA HIS A 62 -4.14 -22.94 -9.58
C HIS A 62 -4.42 -21.44 -9.40
N ARG A 63 -5.68 -21.04 -9.21
CA ARG A 63 -6.10 -19.62 -9.12
C ARG A 63 -6.10 -19.16 -7.67
N ASP A 64 -5.66 -17.93 -7.36
CA ASP A 64 -5.86 -17.31 -6.04
C ASP A 64 -7.35 -16.97 -5.79
N GLY A 65 -7.70 -16.72 -4.53
CA GLY A 65 -9.06 -16.37 -4.11
C GLY A 65 -9.28 -14.87 -3.91
N MET A 66 -8.49 -14.00 -4.55
CA MET A 66 -8.48 -12.56 -4.24
C MET A 66 -9.70 -11.80 -4.78
N ASP A 67 -10.47 -12.35 -5.74
CA ASP A 67 -11.80 -11.80 -6.08
C ASP A 67 -12.73 -11.81 -4.87
N PHE A 68 -12.51 -12.81 -4.03
CA PHE A 68 -13.05 -13.10 -2.73
C PHE A 68 -12.64 -12.17 -1.59
N PHE A 69 -12.82 -10.83 -1.58
CA PHE A 69 -12.32 -9.99 -0.45
C PHE A 69 -13.38 -9.08 0.20
N PRO A 70 -14.24 -9.63 1.07
CA PRO A 70 -15.33 -8.84 1.67
C PRO A 70 -14.83 -7.86 2.74
N ASP A 71 -15.26 -6.60 2.62
CA ASP A 71 -15.07 -5.56 3.63
C ASP A 71 -16.23 -5.56 4.65
N THR A 72 -17.45 -5.87 4.21
CA THR A 72 -18.64 -5.87 5.07
C THR A 72 -19.29 -7.26 5.19
N PRO A 73 -20.11 -7.49 6.24
CA PRO A 73 -20.95 -8.67 6.32
C PRO A 73 -21.84 -8.93 5.10
N ALA A 74 -22.38 -7.86 4.50
CA ALA A 74 -23.26 -7.95 3.34
C ALA A 74 -22.50 -8.46 2.10
N ASP A 75 -21.26 -8.00 1.90
CA ASP A 75 -20.40 -8.48 0.80
C ASP A 75 -20.08 -9.97 0.95
N ALA A 76 -19.87 -10.43 2.20
CA ALA A 76 -19.52 -11.81 2.51
C ALA A 76 -20.70 -12.78 2.36
N ALA A 77 -21.90 -12.34 2.75
CA ALA A 77 -23.05 -13.20 2.97
C ALA A 77 -23.44 -14.09 1.77
N PRO A 78 -23.52 -13.58 0.52
CA PRO A 78 -23.84 -14.40 -0.65
C PRO A 78 -22.90 -15.59 -0.83
N THR A 79 -21.60 -15.38 -0.68
CA THR A 79 -20.60 -16.44 -0.87
C THR A 79 -20.62 -17.42 0.30
N VAL A 80 -20.77 -16.94 1.54
CA VAL A 80 -20.83 -17.78 2.75
C VAL A 80 -22.08 -18.65 2.78
N ALA A 81 -23.26 -18.10 2.51
CA ALA A 81 -24.52 -18.84 2.51
C ALA A 81 -24.50 -19.98 1.47
N ARG A 82 -24.00 -19.70 0.26
CA ARG A 82 -23.79 -20.70 -0.78
C ARG A 82 -22.80 -21.79 -0.33
N ALA A 83 -21.71 -21.39 0.32
CA ALA A 83 -20.71 -22.32 0.83
C ALA A 83 -21.26 -23.24 1.92
N LEU A 84 -22.05 -22.71 2.87
CA LEU A 84 -22.73 -23.50 3.90
C LEU A 84 -23.66 -24.55 3.28
N VAL A 85 -24.57 -24.13 2.39
CA VAL A 85 -25.52 -25.02 1.72
C VAL A 85 -24.80 -26.12 0.95
N HIS A 86 -23.74 -25.76 0.21
CA HIS A 86 -22.93 -26.73 -0.52
C HIS A 86 -22.22 -27.71 0.42
N SER A 87 -21.51 -27.22 1.44
CA SER A 87 -20.75 -28.07 2.37
C SER A 87 -21.63 -29.11 3.07
N PHE A 88 -22.82 -28.74 3.54
CA PHE A 88 -23.75 -29.70 4.17
C PHE A 88 -24.42 -30.66 3.19
N THR A 89 -24.44 -30.38 1.89
CA THR A 89 -25.05 -31.27 0.89
C THR A 89 -24.05 -32.19 0.20
N THR A 90 -22.78 -31.80 0.11
CA THR A 90 -21.77 -32.54 -0.65
C THR A 90 -20.76 -33.26 0.23
N ASN A 91 -20.55 -32.81 1.47
CA ASN A 91 -19.56 -33.41 2.35
C ASN A 91 -20.18 -34.48 3.25
N ALA A 92 -19.82 -35.76 3.06
CA ALA A 92 -20.31 -36.88 3.85
C ALA A 92 -20.14 -36.70 5.38
N ALA A 93 -19.06 -36.04 5.82
CA ALA A 93 -18.81 -35.78 7.24
C ALA A 93 -19.78 -34.75 7.85
N LEU A 94 -20.39 -33.90 7.01
CA LEU A 94 -21.39 -32.91 7.41
C LEU A 94 -22.82 -33.35 7.05
N SER A 95 -22.99 -34.12 5.97
CA SER A 95 -24.26 -34.35 5.28
C SER A 95 -25.14 -35.44 5.90
N ALA A 96 -24.75 -36.02 7.03
CA ALA A 96 -25.56 -37.04 7.70
C ALA A 96 -26.85 -36.47 8.29
N VAL A 97 -26.83 -35.19 8.71
CA VAL A 97 -27.92 -34.54 9.44
C VAL A 97 -27.96 -33.05 9.12
N ARG A 98 -29.15 -32.48 8.96
CA ARG A 98 -29.34 -31.03 8.82
C ARG A 98 -28.85 -30.32 10.09
N PRO A 99 -28.07 -29.22 10.00
CA PRO A 99 -27.75 -28.45 11.18
C PRO A 99 -29.04 -27.99 11.88
N MET A 100 -29.10 -28.06 13.20
CA MET A 100 -30.22 -27.51 13.97
C MET A 100 -30.03 -26.02 14.22
N ARG A 101 -28.78 -25.60 14.40
CA ARG A 101 -28.43 -24.21 14.69
C ARG A 101 -27.07 -23.87 14.10
N LEU A 102 -27.01 -22.69 13.48
CA LEU A 102 -25.77 -22.08 13.03
C LEU A 102 -25.41 -20.93 13.96
N MET A 103 -24.11 -20.77 14.21
CA MET A 103 -23.56 -19.65 14.96
C MET A 103 -22.27 -19.13 14.35
N THR A 104 -22.01 -17.84 14.50
CA THR A 104 -20.77 -17.20 14.06
C THR A 104 -20.37 -16.11 15.05
N PRO A 105 -19.07 -15.82 15.26
CA PRO A 105 -18.64 -14.79 16.22
C PRO A 105 -19.05 -13.37 15.82
N ASP A 106 -19.19 -13.10 14.52
CA ASP A 106 -19.58 -11.80 13.98
C ASP A 106 -21.11 -11.66 13.86
N THR A 107 -21.70 -10.76 14.66
CA THR A 107 -23.16 -10.56 14.68
C THR A 107 -23.73 -9.96 13.40
N GLY A 108 -22.96 -9.12 12.71
CA GLY A 108 -23.35 -8.58 11.41
C GLY A 108 -23.36 -9.68 10.35
N LEU A 109 -22.34 -10.53 10.34
CA LEU A 109 -22.28 -11.68 9.44
C LEU A 109 -23.41 -12.68 9.73
N ALA A 110 -23.72 -12.94 11.00
CA ALA A 110 -24.85 -13.79 11.38
C ALA A 110 -26.16 -13.30 10.75
N LYS A 111 -26.44 -12.00 10.87
CA LYS A 111 -27.64 -11.37 10.32
C LYS A 111 -27.69 -11.49 8.79
N GLU A 112 -26.63 -11.05 8.09
CA GLU A 112 -26.65 -11.00 6.64
C GLU A 112 -26.62 -12.39 5.98
N VAL A 113 -25.89 -13.35 6.55
CA VAL A 113 -25.95 -14.74 6.09
C VAL A 113 -27.33 -15.34 6.33
N GLY A 114 -27.97 -15.05 7.46
CA GLY A 114 -29.35 -15.48 7.74
C GLY A 114 -30.36 -14.95 6.72
N ASN A 115 -30.27 -13.66 6.39
CA ASN A 115 -31.06 -13.02 5.34
C ASN A 115 -30.82 -13.67 3.98
N GLU A 116 -29.56 -13.94 3.65
CA GLU A 116 -29.19 -14.56 2.37
C GLU A 116 -29.69 -16.02 2.28
N LEU A 117 -29.56 -16.82 3.34
CA LEU A 117 -30.11 -18.18 3.40
C LEU A 117 -31.62 -18.18 3.15
N LYS A 118 -32.34 -17.23 3.75
CA LYS A 118 -33.77 -17.02 3.48
C LYS A 118 -34.01 -16.65 2.02
N ARG A 119 -33.24 -15.71 1.46
CA ARG A 119 -33.35 -15.25 0.07
C ARG A 119 -33.15 -16.37 -0.95
N ILE A 120 -32.19 -17.27 -0.71
CA ILE A 120 -31.89 -18.40 -1.60
C ILE A 120 -32.80 -19.62 -1.39
N GLY A 121 -33.78 -19.56 -0.46
CA GLY A 121 -34.83 -20.57 -0.32
C GLY A 121 -34.59 -21.65 0.74
N VAL A 122 -33.73 -21.42 1.74
CA VAL A 122 -33.63 -22.31 2.91
C VAL A 122 -34.93 -22.24 3.71
N LYS A 123 -35.63 -23.38 3.90
CA LYS A 123 -36.96 -23.42 4.54
C LYS A 123 -36.92 -23.42 6.07
N ALA A 124 -35.85 -23.94 6.66
CA ALA A 124 -35.67 -24.06 8.11
C ALA A 124 -35.47 -22.66 8.74
N LYS A 125 -36.47 -22.18 9.49
CA LYS A 125 -36.46 -20.84 10.11
C LYS A 125 -35.35 -20.70 11.15
N GLU A 126 -35.03 -21.79 11.85
CA GLU A 126 -33.95 -21.87 12.82
C GLU A 126 -32.56 -21.62 12.18
N LEU A 127 -32.39 -21.94 10.89
CA LEU A 127 -31.16 -21.70 10.14
C LEU A 127 -31.08 -20.30 9.52
N GLN A 128 -32.23 -19.63 9.36
CA GLN A 128 -32.30 -18.23 8.95
C GLN A 128 -31.95 -17.28 10.11
N SER A 129 -32.12 -17.73 11.36
CA SER A 129 -31.83 -16.97 12.58
C SER A 129 -30.50 -17.38 13.20
N ILE A 130 -29.40 -17.04 12.53
CA ILE A 130 -28.05 -17.38 12.98
C ILE A 130 -27.71 -16.64 14.28
N SER A 131 -27.20 -17.37 15.26
CA SER A 131 -26.87 -16.81 16.58
C SER A 131 -25.40 -16.42 16.71
N LYS A 132 -25.07 -15.58 17.70
CA LYS A 132 -23.67 -15.29 18.05
C LYS A 132 -23.01 -16.52 18.68
N SER A 133 -21.81 -16.87 18.24
CA SER A 133 -21.01 -17.93 18.86
C SER A 133 -20.67 -17.62 20.32
N THR A 134 -20.71 -18.63 21.18
CA THR A 134 -20.22 -18.50 22.56
C THR A 134 -18.69 -18.50 22.57
N PRO A 135 -18.04 -17.96 23.62
CA PRO A 135 -16.58 -18.03 23.75
C PRO A 135 -16.04 -19.47 23.66
N ALA A 136 -16.72 -20.43 24.29
CA ALA A 136 -16.34 -21.85 24.22
C ALA A 136 -16.41 -22.41 22.79
N ALA A 137 -17.43 -22.04 22.01
CA ALA A 137 -17.54 -22.46 20.61
C ALA A 137 -16.44 -21.87 19.72
N ILE A 138 -15.99 -20.64 20.01
CA ILE A 138 -14.88 -20.00 19.29
C ILE A 138 -13.58 -20.74 19.60
N VAL A 139 -13.28 -20.98 20.89
CA VAL A 139 -12.07 -21.71 21.30
C VAL A 139 -12.03 -23.11 20.69
N ALA A 140 -13.13 -23.85 20.72
CA ALA A 140 -13.19 -25.19 20.10
C ALA A 140 -12.94 -25.14 18.58
N ALA A 141 -13.49 -24.14 17.88
CA ALA A 141 -13.25 -23.96 16.46
C ALA A 141 -11.78 -23.60 16.15
N ASP A 142 -11.18 -22.74 16.96
CA ASP A 142 -9.76 -22.35 16.85
C ASP A 142 -8.83 -23.54 17.08
N GLU A 143 -9.08 -24.37 18.10
CA GLU A 143 -8.29 -25.57 18.37
C GLU A 143 -8.35 -26.58 17.22
N LEU A 144 -9.54 -26.79 16.63
CA LEU A 144 -9.72 -27.65 15.47
C LEU A 144 -9.01 -27.09 14.23
N PHE A 145 -9.07 -25.77 14.04
CA PHE A 145 -8.40 -25.12 12.92
C PHE A 145 -6.88 -25.11 13.06
N GLU A 146 -6.35 -24.91 14.27
CA GLU A 146 -4.92 -24.92 14.58
C GLU A 146 -4.21 -26.17 14.05
N VAL A 147 -4.83 -27.35 14.24
CA VAL A 147 -4.29 -28.62 13.76
C VAL A 147 -4.25 -28.65 12.23
N ALA A 148 -5.32 -28.21 11.58
CA ALA A 148 -5.39 -28.14 10.12
C ALA A 148 -4.39 -27.12 9.55
N TRP A 149 -4.26 -25.96 10.20
CA TRP A 149 -3.34 -24.90 9.81
C TRP A 149 -1.88 -25.36 9.90
N LYS A 150 -1.47 -25.99 11.00
CA LYS A 150 -0.13 -26.59 11.14
C LYS A 150 0.17 -27.61 10.04
N ARG A 151 -0.84 -28.38 9.62
CA ARG A 151 -0.70 -29.29 8.47
C ARG A 151 -0.50 -28.51 7.16
N MET A 152 -1.34 -27.53 6.87
CA MET A 152 -1.23 -26.69 5.66
C MET A 152 0.13 -25.99 5.59
N MET A 153 0.63 -25.47 6.70
CA MET A 153 1.95 -24.83 6.79
C MET A 153 3.08 -25.80 6.41
N ARG A 154 3.06 -27.03 6.94
CA ARG A 154 4.05 -28.06 6.58
C ARG A 154 3.96 -28.44 5.10
N GLU A 155 2.75 -28.60 4.57
CA GLU A 155 2.51 -28.92 3.14
C GLU A 155 2.98 -27.80 2.22
N ALA A 156 2.86 -26.54 2.65
CA ALA A 156 3.37 -25.37 1.95
C ALA A 156 4.90 -25.17 2.12
N GLY A 157 5.58 -26.07 2.84
CA GLY A 157 7.02 -26.01 3.06
C GLY A 157 7.47 -25.03 4.15
N PHE A 158 6.54 -24.48 4.94
CA PHE A 158 6.85 -23.64 6.08
C PHE A 158 7.10 -24.50 7.32
N GLN A 159 8.34 -24.49 7.83
CA GLN A 159 8.76 -25.22 9.02
C GLN A 159 9.60 -24.32 9.94
N GLY A 160 9.74 -24.72 11.21
CA GLY A 160 10.55 -24.00 12.20
C GLY A 160 10.06 -22.58 12.47
N LEU A 161 11.00 -21.63 12.53
CA LEU A 161 10.74 -20.23 12.86
C LEU A 161 9.73 -19.58 11.90
N PHE A 162 9.74 -19.95 10.61
CA PHE A 162 8.80 -19.40 9.62
C PHE A 162 7.35 -19.81 9.88
N ALA A 163 7.12 -20.99 10.45
CA ALA A 163 5.79 -21.42 10.81
C ALA A 163 5.24 -20.66 12.03
N GLN A 164 6.13 -20.30 12.98
CA GLN A 164 5.75 -19.54 14.17
C GLN A 164 5.37 -18.10 13.84
N VAL A 165 6.02 -17.53 12.83
CA VAL A 165 5.84 -16.15 12.37
C VAL A 165 4.43 -15.84 11.89
N LEU A 166 3.83 -16.74 11.11
CA LEU A 166 2.55 -16.44 10.47
C LEU A 166 1.39 -16.44 11.46
N GLY A 167 1.59 -17.00 12.65
CA GLY A 167 0.51 -17.28 13.59
C GLY A 167 -0.55 -18.17 12.95
N THR A 168 -1.61 -18.42 13.69
CA THR A 168 -2.80 -19.08 13.15
C THR A 168 -3.80 -18.01 12.75
N PRO A 169 -4.31 -18.02 11.51
CA PRO A 169 -5.29 -17.04 11.07
C PRO A 169 -6.49 -16.99 12.01
N GLU A 170 -6.75 -15.79 12.53
CA GLU A 170 -7.92 -15.49 13.33
C GLU A 170 -9.17 -15.38 12.45
N TYR A 171 -10.34 -15.52 13.08
CA TYR A 171 -11.59 -15.24 12.40
C TYR A 171 -11.72 -13.75 12.06
N ILE A 172 -12.40 -13.46 10.96
CA ILE A 172 -12.60 -12.10 10.48
C ILE A 172 -13.85 -11.51 11.14
N ASN A 173 -13.64 -10.52 12.01
CA ASN A 173 -14.71 -9.70 12.57
C ASN A 173 -14.94 -8.44 11.72
N MET A 174 -15.81 -8.54 10.72
CA MET A 174 -16.17 -7.44 9.81
C MET A 174 -16.96 -6.35 10.53
N SER A 175 -17.78 -6.71 11.52
CA SER A 175 -18.56 -5.72 12.30
C SER A 175 -17.70 -4.70 13.05
N ASN A 176 -16.50 -5.08 13.47
CA ASN A 176 -15.57 -4.18 14.15
C ASN A 176 -14.63 -3.41 13.19
N LEU A 177 -14.76 -3.60 11.87
CA LEU A 177 -13.88 -2.98 10.91
C LEU A 177 -14.34 -1.56 10.63
N LYS A 178 -13.54 -0.58 11.08
CA LYS A 178 -13.70 0.82 10.70
C LYS A 178 -12.85 1.07 9.47
N LEU A 179 -13.48 1.06 8.30
CA LEU A 179 -12.79 1.46 7.09
C LEU A 179 -12.35 2.92 7.21
N ARG A 180 -11.14 3.21 6.73
CA ARG A 180 -10.65 4.57 6.62
C ARG A 180 -11.53 5.31 5.62
N GLU A 181 -12.03 6.49 5.99
CA GLU A 181 -12.64 7.38 5.00
C GLU A 181 -11.59 7.70 3.92
N PRO A 182 -11.96 7.63 2.63
CA PRO A 182 -11.07 8.03 1.57
C PRO A 182 -10.52 9.44 1.81
N GLU A 183 -9.22 9.64 1.59
CA GLU A 183 -8.65 10.98 1.63
C GLU A 183 -9.37 11.88 0.61
N PRO A 184 -9.67 13.15 0.93
CA PRO A 184 -10.25 14.06 -0.04
C PRO A 184 -9.39 14.10 -1.31
N ALA A 185 -10.02 14.05 -2.49
CA ALA A 185 -9.30 14.31 -3.73
C ALA A 185 -8.71 15.72 -3.72
N MET A 186 -7.73 15.98 -4.61
CA MET A 186 -7.10 17.29 -4.74
C MET A 186 -8.13 18.41 -4.99
N ASN A 187 -9.21 18.10 -5.71
CA ASN A 187 -10.33 18.99 -6.02
C ASN A 187 -11.34 19.19 -4.87
N GLU A 188 -11.23 18.44 -3.76
CA GLU A 188 -12.11 18.55 -2.58
C GLU A 188 -11.50 19.37 -1.43
N THR A 189 -10.26 19.84 -1.61
CA THR A 189 -9.61 20.69 -0.59
C THR A 189 -10.31 22.05 -0.46
N PRO A 190 -10.26 22.72 0.71
CA PRO A 190 -10.82 24.06 0.86
C PRO A 190 -10.29 25.05 -0.19
N SER A 191 -9.02 24.92 -0.57
CA SER A 191 -8.38 25.71 -1.62
C SER A 191 -8.96 25.44 -3.01
N ALA A 192 -9.50 24.24 -3.28
CA ALA A 192 -10.12 23.90 -4.56
C ALA A 192 -11.55 24.46 -4.72
N MET A 193 -12.22 24.84 -3.62
CA MET A 193 -13.57 25.43 -3.68
C MET A 193 -13.58 26.81 -4.37
N VAL A 194 -12.49 27.57 -4.28
CA VAL A 194 -12.35 28.88 -4.93
C VAL A 194 -11.82 28.79 -6.37
N MET A 195 -11.51 27.58 -6.85
CA MET A 195 -10.98 27.37 -8.19
C MET A 195 -12.07 27.42 -9.27
N THR A 196 -11.67 27.75 -10.49
CA THR A 196 -12.52 27.63 -11.67
C THR A 196 -12.83 26.16 -12.00
N ALA A 197 -13.88 25.90 -12.77
CA ALA A 197 -14.21 24.55 -13.21
C ALA A 197 -13.06 23.91 -14.02
N MET A 198 -12.36 24.69 -14.83
CA MET A 198 -11.19 24.25 -15.60
C MET A 198 -10.04 23.83 -14.68
N GLN A 199 -9.74 24.62 -13.65
CA GLN A 199 -8.70 24.28 -12.66
C GLN A 199 -9.06 23.01 -11.87
N ARG A 200 -10.33 22.81 -11.50
CA ARG A 200 -10.78 21.56 -10.85
C ARG A 200 -10.60 20.34 -11.74
N ARG A 201 -11.00 20.43 -13.02
CA ARG A 201 -10.77 19.37 -14.02
C ARG A 201 -9.28 19.05 -14.20
N PHE A 202 -8.43 20.07 -14.20
CA PHE A 202 -6.98 19.86 -14.25
C PHE A 202 -6.45 19.14 -12.99
N LEU A 203 -6.96 19.46 -11.80
CA LEU A 203 -6.58 18.74 -10.57
C LEU A 203 -7.02 17.27 -10.59
N GLU A 204 -8.22 16.98 -11.11
CA GLU A 204 -8.69 15.60 -11.32
C GLU A 204 -7.78 14.84 -12.29
N ALA A 205 -7.44 15.45 -13.43
CA ALA A 205 -6.52 14.87 -14.39
C ALA A 205 -5.10 14.68 -13.83
N LEU A 206 -4.64 15.58 -12.96
CA LEU A 206 -3.36 15.46 -12.26
C LEU A 206 -3.36 14.30 -11.26
N GLU A 207 -4.44 14.11 -10.51
CA GLU A 207 -4.60 13.00 -9.57
C GLU A 207 -4.69 11.66 -10.31
N TYR A 208 -5.46 11.59 -11.39
CA TYR A 208 -5.49 10.43 -12.31
C TYR A 208 -4.07 10.07 -12.78
N THR A 209 -3.36 11.08 -13.32
CA THR A 209 -2.00 10.91 -13.85
C THR A 209 -1.05 10.42 -12.76
N LYS A 210 -1.16 10.99 -11.54
CA LYS A 210 -0.33 10.60 -10.40
C LYS A 210 -0.52 9.13 -10.06
N ILE A 211 -1.77 8.69 -9.87
CA ILE A 211 -2.08 7.30 -9.51
C ILE A 211 -1.56 6.34 -10.60
N TRP A 212 -1.77 6.68 -11.87
CA TRP A 212 -1.28 5.89 -12.99
C TRP A 212 0.25 5.77 -13.03
N TYR A 213 0.98 6.88 -12.85
CA TYR A 213 2.45 6.88 -12.83
C TYR A 213 3.02 6.14 -11.62
N GLU A 214 2.40 6.25 -10.45
CA GLU A 214 2.84 5.55 -9.24
C GLU A 214 2.69 4.03 -9.35
N ALA A 215 1.70 3.56 -10.12
CA ALA A 215 1.45 2.14 -10.37
C ALA A 215 2.38 1.51 -11.39
N ARG A 216 3.02 2.33 -12.24
CA ARG A 216 3.75 1.85 -13.40
C ARG A 216 5.24 1.63 -13.10
N PRO A 217 5.82 0.47 -13.48
CA PRO A 217 7.27 0.31 -13.50
C PRO A 217 7.98 1.35 -14.38
N PRO A 218 9.12 1.91 -13.95
CA PRO A 218 9.87 2.86 -14.77
C PRO A 218 10.49 2.21 -16.02
N THR A 219 10.35 2.85 -17.19
CA THR A 219 10.83 2.29 -18.47
C THR A 219 12.33 2.49 -18.75
N HIS A 220 12.98 3.48 -18.14
CA HIS A 220 14.40 3.78 -18.39
C HIS A 220 15.18 4.24 -17.16
N ARG A 221 14.62 5.17 -16.40
CA ARG A 221 15.09 5.59 -15.07
C ARG A 221 13.86 5.67 -14.18
N ILE A 222 14.05 5.60 -12.85
CA ILE A 222 13.02 6.00 -11.89
C ILE A 222 12.74 7.47 -12.18
N ASP A 223 11.81 7.68 -13.10
CA ASP A 223 11.33 8.96 -13.53
C ASP A 223 10.40 9.38 -12.43
N TYR A 224 10.96 9.99 -11.38
CA TYR A 224 10.23 11.04 -10.71
C TYR A 224 9.99 12.09 -11.78
N SER A 225 8.94 11.85 -12.55
CA SER A 225 8.50 12.71 -13.62
C SER A 225 8.49 14.09 -13.03
N SER A 226 9.37 14.96 -13.54
CA SER A 226 9.46 16.32 -13.03
C SER A 226 8.04 16.89 -12.94
N MET A 227 7.77 17.77 -11.98
CA MET A 227 6.45 18.40 -11.87
C MET A 227 5.97 18.97 -13.22
N GLU A 228 6.90 19.37 -14.08
CA GLU A 228 6.62 19.79 -15.46
C GLU A 228 6.12 18.66 -16.37
N THR A 229 6.74 17.49 -16.31
CA THR A 229 6.29 16.28 -17.02
C THR A 229 4.89 15.87 -16.57
N MET A 230 4.64 15.87 -15.26
CA MET A 230 3.33 15.55 -14.69
C MET A 230 2.26 16.55 -15.13
N LYS A 231 2.57 17.85 -15.09
CA LYS A 231 1.67 18.90 -15.58
C LYS A 231 1.34 18.73 -17.05
N ARG A 232 2.33 18.46 -17.91
CA ARG A 232 2.10 18.23 -19.33
C ARG A 232 1.19 17.03 -19.59
N LYS A 233 1.39 15.94 -18.84
CA LYS A 233 0.55 14.74 -18.95
C LYS A 233 -0.87 14.98 -18.42
N ALA A 234 -1.01 15.70 -17.31
CA ALA A 234 -2.30 16.12 -16.78
C ALA A 234 -3.06 17.02 -17.75
N ASN A 235 -2.38 17.93 -18.47
CA ASN A 235 -3.02 18.74 -19.53
C ASN A 235 -3.58 17.84 -20.63
N TYR A 236 -2.78 16.93 -21.19
CA TYR A 236 -3.25 15.95 -22.18
C TYR A 236 -4.43 15.13 -21.67
N VAL A 237 -4.36 14.66 -20.41
CA VAL A 237 -5.46 13.89 -19.81
C VAL A 237 -6.74 14.74 -19.71
N CYS A 238 -6.60 16.00 -19.30
CA CYS A 238 -7.73 16.93 -19.09
C CYS A 238 -8.37 17.40 -20.41
N GLU A 239 -7.55 17.73 -21.40
CA GLU A 239 -7.95 18.39 -22.65
C GLU A 239 -8.34 17.38 -23.74
N ASP A 240 -7.65 16.25 -23.82
CA ASP A 240 -7.81 15.28 -24.91
C ASP A 240 -8.40 13.95 -24.42
N TYR A 241 -7.69 13.25 -23.52
CA TYR A 241 -7.99 11.85 -23.20
C TYR A 241 -9.34 11.65 -22.50
N LEU A 242 -9.64 12.36 -21.40
CA LEU A 242 -10.90 12.17 -20.66
C LEU A 242 -12.13 12.57 -21.49
N PRO A 243 -12.10 13.68 -22.28
CA PRO A 243 -13.18 14.00 -23.21
C PRO A 243 -13.40 12.96 -24.31
N GLU A 244 -12.33 12.41 -24.89
CA GLU A 244 -12.41 11.39 -25.95
C GLU A 244 -12.80 10.00 -25.43
N ASN A 245 -12.65 9.76 -24.13
CA ASN A 245 -12.95 8.48 -23.49
C ASN A 245 -13.89 8.73 -22.29
N PRO A 246 -15.20 8.91 -22.50
CA PRO A 246 -16.18 9.09 -21.44
C PRO A 246 -16.17 7.95 -20.41
N ALA A 247 -16.53 8.24 -19.16
CA ALA A 247 -16.47 7.25 -18.09
C ALA A 247 -17.47 6.10 -18.31
N GLU A 248 -18.63 6.40 -18.90
CA GLU A 248 -19.67 5.45 -19.27
C GLU A 248 -19.17 4.46 -20.32
N ASP A 249 -18.52 4.95 -21.38
CA ASP A 249 -17.95 4.12 -22.45
C ASP A 249 -16.84 3.21 -21.90
N MET A 250 -15.97 3.74 -21.03
CA MET A 250 -14.94 2.94 -20.36
C MET A 250 -15.56 1.89 -19.44
N LYS A 251 -16.67 2.20 -18.77
CA LYS A 251 -17.39 1.22 -17.95
C LYS A 251 -18.00 0.11 -18.79
N GLU A 252 -18.63 0.45 -19.92
CA GLU A 252 -19.22 -0.52 -20.84
C GLU A 252 -18.14 -1.47 -21.38
N ALA A 253 -17.06 -0.93 -21.93
CA ALA A 253 -15.92 -1.72 -22.40
C ALA A 253 -15.28 -2.56 -21.27
N ALA A 254 -15.21 -2.02 -20.05
CA ALA A 254 -14.74 -2.79 -18.89
C ALA A 254 -15.68 -3.96 -18.57
N ASP A 255 -16.99 -3.75 -18.60
CA ASP A 255 -18.00 -4.79 -18.37
C ASP A 255 -18.00 -5.86 -19.48
N GLU A 256 -17.56 -5.50 -20.70
CA GLU A 256 -17.27 -6.43 -21.80
C GLU A 256 -15.96 -7.23 -21.61
N GLY A 257 -15.16 -6.90 -20.59
CA GLY A 257 -13.94 -7.62 -20.23
C GLY A 257 -12.65 -7.02 -20.78
N ILE A 258 -12.68 -5.81 -21.35
CA ILE A 258 -11.48 -5.12 -21.83
C ILE A 258 -10.63 -4.64 -20.64
N ALA A 259 -9.42 -5.15 -20.52
CA ALA A 259 -8.52 -4.96 -19.39
C ALA A 259 -8.12 -3.50 -19.18
N SER A 260 -7.80 -2.81 -20.27
CA SER A 260 -7.38 -1.40 -20.25
C SER A 260 -8.53 -0.51 -19.78
N ALA A 261 -9.74 -0.76 -20.26
CA ALA A 261 -10.95 -0.04 -19.86
C ALA A 261 -11.29 -0.33 -18.39
N ALA A 262 -11.17 -1.58 -17.93
CA ALA A 262 -11.39 -1.93 -16.53
C ALA A 262 -10.38 -1.24 -15.60
N PHE A 263 -9.10 -1.20 -15.98
CA PHE A 263 -8.08 -0.48 -15.23
C PHE A 263 -8.36 1.02 -15.22
N ASP A 264 -8.62 1.63 -16.37
CA ASP A 264 -8.94 3.06 -16.51
C ASP A 264 -10.15 3.47 -15.67
N TYR A 265 -11.24 2.72 -15.77
CA TYR A 265 -12.46 2.98 -15.02
C TYR A 265 -12.24 2.85 -13.52
N ALA A 266 -11.44 1.88 -13.07
CA ALA A 266 -11.04 1.78 -11.66
C ALA A 266 -10.29 3.03 -11.17
N LEU A 267 -9.38 3.59 -11.98
CA LEU A 267 -8.68 4.83 -11.64
C LEU A 267 -9.64 6.02 -11.55
N ARG A 268 -10.63 6.11 -12.44
CA ARG A 268 -11.67 7.16 -12.38
C ARG A 268 -12.49 7.05 -11.10
N LEU A 269 -12.88 5.85 -10.71
CA LEU A 269 -13.58 5.60 -9.45
C LEU A 269 -12.74 5.98 -8.21
N MET A 270 -11.40 6.02 -8.32
CA MET A 270 -10.54 6.46 -7.22
C MET A 270 -10.47 7.99 -7.07
N ILE A 271 -10.71 8.75 -8.14
CA ILE A 271 -10.60 10.23 -8.14
C ILE A 271 -11.96 10.95 -8.05
N VAL A 272 -13.08 10.23 -8.13
CA VAL A 272 -14.41 10.84 -7.85
C VAL A 272 -14.47 11.40 -6.43
N PRO A 273 -15.38 12.36 -6.14
CA PRO A 273 -15.56 12.90 -4.80
C PRO A 273 -15.69 11.80 -3.74
N LYS A 274 -15.12 11.99 -2.55
CA LYS A 274 -14.97 10.93 -1.53
C LYS A 274 -16.28 10.22 -1.17
N HIS A 275 -17.41 10.92 -1.22
CA HIS A 275 -18.74 10.39 -0.90
C HIS A 275 -19.35 9.50 -1.99
N GLN A 276 -18.76 9.50 -3.18
CA GLN A 276 -19.17 8.69 -4.34
C GLN A 276 -18.24 7.49 -4.56
N ARG A 277 -17.12 7.41 -3.83
CA ARG A 277 -16.13 6.33 -4.00
C ARG A 277 -16.69 5.02 -3.48
N ASP A 278 -16.94 4.09 -4.40
CA ASP A 278 -17.26 2.71 -4.07
C ASP A 278 -15.98 1.87 -4.10
N ARG A 279 -15.48 1.57 -2.91
CA ARG A 279 -14.28 0.78 -2.69
C ARG A 279 -14.38 -0.64 -3.26
N GLN A 280 -15.56 -1.27 -3.17
CA GLN A 280 -15.79 -2.62 -3.70
C GLN A 280 -15.84 -2.60 -5.23
N LEU A 281 -16.41 -1.55 -5.81
CA LEU A 281 -16.43 -1.37 -7.26
C LEU A 281 -15.02 -1.14 -7.83
N ILE A 282 -14.19 -0.33 -7.16
CA ILE A 282 -12.76 -0.15 -7.52
C ILE A 282 -12.04 -1.51 -7.51
N HIS A 283 -12.21 -2.29 -6.43
CA HIS A 283 -11.61 -3.62 -6.32
C HIS A 283 -12.07 -4.56 -7.44
N LYS A 284 -13.38 -4.59 -7.73
CA LYS A 284 -13.95 -5.40 -8.81
C LYS A 284 -13.26 -5.11 -10.15
N TYR A 285 -13.17 -3.85 -10.57
CA TYR A 285 -12.59 -3.50 -11.87
C TYR A 285 -11.07 -3.70 -11.92
N LEU A 286 -10.33 -3.50 -10.81
CA LEU A 286 -8.91 -3.86 -10.74
C LEU A 286 -8.70 -5.38 -10.88
N MET A 287 -9.54 -6.19 -10.24
CA MET A 287 -9.48 -7.65 -10.37
C MET A 287 -9.88 -8.11 -11.78
N MET A 288 -10.81 -7.43 -12.45
CA MET A 288 -11.13 -7.67 -13.86
C MET A 288 -9.93 -7.37 -14.76
N ALA A 289 -9.25 -6.23 -14.56
CA ALA A 289 -8.04 -5.87 -15.30
C ALA A 289 -6.89 -6.89 -15.13
N ILE A 290 -6.78 -7.50 -13.94
CA ILE A 290 -5.80 -8.58 -13.67
C ILE A 290 -6.17 -9.88 -14.40
N ARG A 291 -7.46 -10.17 -14.57
CA ARG A 291 -7.99 -11.44 -15.07
C ARG A 291 -8.62 -11.31 -16.44
N ALA A 292 -7.96 -10.59 -17.33
CA ALA A 292 -8.41 -10.37 -18.70
C ALA A 292 -8.19 -11.61 -19.58
N GLU A 293 -8.78 -12.75 -19.20
CA GLU A 293 -8.64 -14.03 -19.92
C GLU A 293 -9.31 -14.00 -21.32
N HIS A 294 -10.22 -13.05 -21.54
CA HIS A 294 -11.01 -12.91 -22.78
C HIS A 294 -10.65 -11.65 -23.59
N ASP A 295 -9.62 -10.90 -23.17
CA ASP A 295 -9.17 -9.72 -23.90
C ASP A 295 -8.15 -10.13 -24.98
N ASP A 296 -8.43 -9.76 -26.23
CA ASP A 296 -7.61 -10.07 -27.41
C ASP A 296 -6.37 -9.15 -27.56
N SER A 297 -6.16 -8.23 -26.62
CA SER A 297 -5.00 -7.35 -26.60
C SER A 297 -3.66 -8.11 -26.51
N PRO A 298 -2.55 -7.50 -26.97
CA PRO A 298 -1.23 -8.12 -26.89
C PRO A 298 -0.88 -8.57 -25.46
N LYS A 299 -0.28 -9.75 -25.33
CA LYS A 299 0.05 -10.35 -24.02
C LYS A 299 0.94 -9.44 -23.16
N GLU A 300 1.87 -8.73 -23.78
CA GLU A 300 2.76 -7.77 -23.11
C GLU A 300 1.95 -6.63 -22.49
N LEU A 301 0.96 -6.10 -23.22
CA LEU A 301 0.07 -5.04 -22.73
C LEU A 301 -0.79 -5.55 -21.56
N LEU A 302 -1.38 -6.74 -21.69
CA LEU A 302 -2.16 -7.36 -20.61
C LEU A 302 -1.30 -7.61 -19.36
N THR A 303 -0.05 -8.02 -19.54
CA THR A 303 0.91 -8.24 -18.45
C THR A 303 1.27 -6.92 -17.76
N GLU A 304 1.46 -5.84 -18.52
CA GLU A 304 1.70 -4.49 -17.97
C GLU A 304 0.47 -3.98 -17.20
N ILE A 305 -0.74 -4.12 -17.76
CA ILE A 305 -1.98 -3.71 -17.11
C ILE A 305 -2.19 -4.49 -15.80
N ALA A 306 -2.03 -5.81 -15.82
CA ALA A 306 -2.17 -6.64 -14.63
C ALA A 306 -1.12 -6.26 -13.55
N SER A 307 0.12 -5.97 -13.96
CA SER A 307 1.16 -5.47 -13.05
C SER A 307 0.74 -4.16 -12.38
N ASN A 308 0.24 -3.20 -13.16
CA ASN A 308 -0.18 -1.89 -12.66
C ASN A 308 -1.41 -2.01 -11.75
N ALA A 309 -2.39 -2.84 -12.12
CA ALA A 309 -3.58 -3.10 -11.31
C ALA A 309 -3.22 -3.72 -9.95
N HIS A 310 -2.30 -4.69 -9.93
CA HIS A 310 -1.75 -5.20 -8.67
C HIS A 310 -1.05 -4.10 -7.85
N ALA A 311 -0.28 -3.22 -8.49
CA ALA A 311 0.39 -2.12 -7.81
C ALA A 311 -0.62 -1.16 -7.15
N ILE A 312 -1.75 -0.86 -7.80
CA ILE A 312 -2.84 -0.06 -7.21
C ILE A 312 -3.53 -0.78 -6.04
N LEU A 313 -3.75 -2.08 -6.15
CA LEU A 313 -4.37 -2.85 -5.07
C LEU A 313 -3.55 -2.78 -3.77
N ILE A 314 -2.24 -2.59 -3.82
CA ILE A 314 -1.42 -2.35 -2.62
C ILE A 314 -1.95 -1.17 -1.82
N HIS A 315 -2.20 -0.03 -2.46
CA HIS A 315 -2.79 1.14 -1.79
C HIS A 315 -4.21 0.84 -1.32
N TRP A 316 -5.02 0.16 -2.14
CA TRP A 316 -6.36 -0.26 -1.75
C TRP A 316 -6.32 -1.02 -0.42
N TYR A 317 -5.49 -2.05 -0.29
CA TYR A 317 -5.37 -2.85 0.93
C TYR A 317 -4.68 -2.11 2.08
N ALA A 318 -3.53 -1.48 1.82
CA ALA A 318 -2.69 -0.88 2.84
C ALA A 318 -3.31 0.38 3.46
N LEU A 319 -4.28 1.02 2.80
CA LEU A 319 -4.97 2.21 3.31
C LEU A 319 -6.41 1.91 3.78
N ALA A 320 -6.77 0.63 3.94
CA ALA A 320 -8.13 0.22 4.31
C ALA A 320 -8.58 0.69 5.70
N SER A 321 -7.65 0.90 6.65
CA SER A 321 -7.94 1.26 8.04
C SER A 321 -7.08 2.45 8.47
N LYS A 322 -7.64 3.30 9.33
CA LYS A 322 -7.04 4.56 9.77
C LYS A 322 -5.94 4.34 10.81
N ASP A 323 -6.22 3.50 11.79
CA ASP A 323 -5.43 3.41 13.02
C ASP A 323 -4.59 2.13 13.08
N GLU A 324 -5.07 1.04 12.45
CA GLU A 324 -4.41 -0.27 12.49
C GLU A 324 -4.70 -1.07 11.21
N ILE A 325 -3.65 -1.56 10.54
CA ILE A 325 -3.84 -2.48 9.41
C ILE A 325 -4.00 -3.89 9.96
N ARG A 326 -5.21 -4.44 9.83
CA ARG A 326 -5.44 -5.84 10.15
C ARG A 326 -4.59 -6.74 9.27
N GLN A 327 -4.08 -7.82 9.85
CA GLN A 327 -3.15 -8.77 9.19
C GLN A 327 -3.62 -9.20 7.79
N ARG A 328 -4.91 -9.50 7.59
CA ARG A 328 -5.44 -9.89 6.27
C ARG A 328 -5.18 -8.86 5.16
N TYR A 329 -5.32 -7.57 5.45
CA TYR A 329 -5.09 -6.50 4.48
C TYR A 329 -3.60 -6.36 4.19
N LEU A 330 -2.76 -6.46 5.23
CA LEU A 330 -1.32 -6.40 5.05
C LEU A 330 -0.82 -7.55 4.15
N PHE A 331 -1.21 -8.79 4.45
CA PHE A 331 -0.79 -9.95 3.66
C PHE A 331 -1.36 -9.93 2.24
N ALA A 332 -2.58 -9.42 2.04
CA ALA A 332 -3.12 -9.16 0.71
C ALA A 332 -2.33 -8.10 -0.06
N ALA A 333 -1.96 -6.98 0.58
CA ALA A 333 -1.10 -5.97 -0.02
C ALA A 333 0.27 -6.55 -0.41
N CYS A 334 0.86 -7.38 0.46
CA CYS A 334 2.12 -8.07 0.16
C CYS A 334 2.01 -9.04 -1.02
N HIS A 335 0.90 -9.79 -1.11
CA HIS A 335 0.62 -10.64 -2.27
C HIS A 335 0.60 -9.81 -3.56
N HIS A 336 -0.15 -8.71 -3.57
CA HIS A 336 -0.22 -7.85 -4.76
C HIS A 336 1.11 -7.18 -5.10
N ALA A 337 1.90 -6.77 -4.11
CA ALA A 337 3.27 -6.32 -4.33
C ALA A 337 4.15 -7.38 -5.00
N GLU A 338 4.07 -8.63 -4.52
CA GLU A 338 4.79 -9.76 -5.10
C GLU A 338 4.36 -10.03 -6.55
N GLN A 339 3.06 -10.04 -6.84
CA GLN A 339 2.55 -10.27 -8.20
C GLN A 339 2.89 -9.12 -9.16
N ALA A 340 2.76 -7.86 -8.71
CA ALA A 340 3.17 -6.69 -9.50
C ALA A 340 4.63 -6.82 -9.95
N LEU A 341 5.52 -7.17 -9.02
CA LEU A 341 6.95 -7.34 -9.33
C LEU A 341 7.22 -8.51 -10.28
N ARG A 342 6.51 -9.64 -10.13
CA ARG A 342 6.65 -10.80 -11.03
C ARG A 342 6.23 -10.49 -12.46
N LEU A 343 5.13 -9.77 -12.63
CA LEU A 343 4.62 -9.38 -13.96
C LEU A 343 5.49 -8.28 -14.56
N ALA A 344 5.86 -7.25 -13.79
CA ALA A 344 6.72 -6.17 -14.26
C ALA A 344 8.06 -6.67 -14.80
N LYS A 345 8.68 -7.69 -14.19
CA LYS A 345 9.92 -8.32 -14.69
C LYS A 345 9.82 -8.88 -16.11
N GLN A 346 8.61 -9.20 -16.57
CA GLN A 346 8.39 -9.75 -17.91
C GLN A 346 8.34 -8.66 -18.98
N VAL A 347 7.99 -7.43 -18.60
CA VAL A 347 7.72 -6.32 -19.53
C VAL A 347 8.61 -5.09 -19.32
N SER A 348 9.35 -5.04 -18.21
CA SER A 348 10.19 -3.90 -17.81
C SER A 348 11.68 -4.27 -17.77
N PRO A 349 12.59 -3.29 -17.86
CA PRO A 349 14.02 -3.54 -17.70
C PRO A 349 14.35 -4.20 -16.35
N PRO A 350 15.32 -5.13 -16.31
CA PRO A 350 15.62 -5.94 -15.13
C PRO A 350 16.15 -5.12 -13.95
N ASP A 351 16.67 -3.92 -14.19
CA ASP A 351 17.17 -3.00 -13.17
C ASP A 351 16.12 -1.98 -12.70
N HIS A 352 14.95 -1.89 -13.32
CA HIS A 352 13.96 -0.84 -13.02
C HIS A 352 12.50 -1.35 -13.11
N TYR A 353 12.22 -2.56 -12.62
CA TYR A 353 10.90 -3.17 -12.74
C TYR A 353 9.93 -2.85 -11.59
N ALA A 354 10.37 -2.22 -10.50
CA ALA A 354 9.50 -1.97 -9.35
C ALA A 354 8.80 -0.61 -9.50
N ALA A 355 7.46 -0.62 -9.53
CA ALA A 355 6.66 0.59 -9.52
C ALA A 355 6.87 1.42 -8.22
N PRO A 356 6.78 2.76 -8.28
CA PRO A 356 6.94 3.62 -7.11
C PRO A 356 6.06 3.22 -5.91
N VAL A 357 4.78 2.91 -6.15
CA VAL A 357 3.85 2.49 -5.08
C VAL A 357 4.30 1.21 -4.39
N VAL A 358 4.86 0.26 -5.15
CA VAL A 358 5.38 -1.00 -4.61
C VAL A 358 6.61 -0.72 -3.73
N LEU A 359 7.52 0.14 -4.19
CA LEU A 359 8.72 0.50 -3.45
C LEU A 359 8.42 1.28 -2.16
N SER A 360 7.49 2.25 -2.21
CA SER A 360 7.01 2.97 -1.03
C SER A 360 6.38 2.00 -0.04
N PHE A 361 5.48 1.11 -0.49
CA PHE A 361 4.89 0.11 0.38
C PHE A 361 5.92 -0.82 1.04
N ILE A 362 6.91 -1.30 0.30
CA ILE A 362 7.96 -2.17 0.87
C ILE A 362 8.84 -1.42 1.88
N ARG A 363 9.15 -0.15 1.61
CA ARG A 363 10.02 0.69 2.47
C ARG A 363 9.31 1.17 3.73
N GLU A 364 8.13 1.75 3.57
CA GLU A 364 7.37 2.44 4.61
C GLU A 364 6.26 1.56 5.16
N GLY A 365 5.47 0.94 4.27
CA GLY A 365 4.23 0.24 4.61
C GLY A 365 4.44 -1.07 5.37
N ILE A 366 5.36 -1.94 4.93
CA ILE A 366 5.60 -3.24 5.58
C ILE A 366 6.34 -3.04 6.91
N ILE A 367 7.39 -2.20 6.90
CA ILE A 367 8.32 -2.08 8.02
C ILE A 367 7.73 -1.27 9.17
N GLN A 368 7.12 -0.11 8.91
CA GLN A 368 6.66 0.78 9.99
C GLN A 368 5.35 0.29 10.64
N ARG A 369 4.50 -0.41 9.89
CA ARG A 369 3.15 -0.77 10.35
C ARG A 369 3.04 -2.14 11.00
N LEU A 370 4.04 -3.01 10.83
CA LEU A 370 4.09 -4.30 11.52
C LEU A 370 4.45 -4.17 13.00
N THR A 371 5.11 -3.07 13.39
CA THR A 371 5.68 -2.94 14.75
C THR A 371 5.73 -1.49 15.23
N PRO A 372 4.61 -0.91 15.69
CA PRO A 372 4.65 0.38 16.38
C PRO A 372 5.49 0.31 17.67
N ASP A 373 5.39 -0.79 18.42
CA ASP A 373 5.96 -0.93 19.77
C ASP A 373 6.86 -2.16 19.99
N THR A 374 6.94 -3.07 19.01
CA THR A 374 7.68 -4.33 19.15
C THR A 374 9.04 -4.22 18.47
N LYS A 375 10.13 -4.45 19.21
CA LYS A 375 11.49 -4.67 18.66
C LYS A 375 11.61 -5.98 17.86
N CYS A 376 10.52 -6.46 17.27
CA CYS A 376 10.53 -7.63 16.41
C CYS A 376 10.83 -7.17 14.99
N ASP A 377 11.89 -7.74 14.41
CA ASP A 377 12.31 -7.46 13.05
C ASP A 377 11.11 -7.70 12.08
N PRO A 378 10.74 -6.76 11.18
CA PRO A 378 9.69 -6.96 10.15
C PRO A 378 10.06 -8.01 9.09
N LEU A 379 11.26 -8.57 9.19
CA LEU A 379 11.81 -9.67 8.38
C LEU A 379 10.83 -10.82 8.06
N PRO A 380 9.96 -11.27 8.97
CA PRO A 380 9.22 -12.50 8.75
C PRO A 380 8.22 -12.46 7.59
N ALA A 381 7.57 -11.31 7.34
CA ALA A 381 6.71 -11.14 6.16
C ALA A 381 7.56 -11.13 4.86
N LEU A 382 8.70 -10.44 4.85
CA LEU A 382 9.62 -10.37 3.70
C LEU A 382 10.30 -11.71 3.37
N VAL A 383 10.23 -12.71 4.25
CA VAL A 383 10.72 -14.05 3.91
C VAL A 383 9.84 -14.70 2.83
N MET A 384 8.52 -14.56 2.96
CA MET A 384 7.55 -15.17 2.05
C MET A 384 7.53 -14.52 0.66
N TYR A 385 7.69 -13.20 0.62
CA TYR A 385 7.60 -12.41 -0.60
C TYR A 385 8.99 -12.17 -1.19
N LYS A 386 9.49 -13.18 -1.92
CA LYS A 386 10.86 -13.22 -2.46
C LYS A 386 11.14 -12.06 -3.40
N GLU A 387 10.16 -11.69 -4.23
CA GLU A 387 10.30 -10.59 -5.18
C GLU A 387 10.32 -9.24 -4.48
N CYS A 388 9.47 -9.05 -3.47
CA CYS A 388 9.49 -7.83 -2.65
C CYS A 388 10.88 -7.62 -2.01
N ARG A 389 11.46 -8.69 -1.43
CA ARG A 389 12.80 -8.64 -0.85
C ARG A 389 13.88 -8.34 -1.90
N ALA A 390 13.78 -8.95 -3.09
CA ALA A 390 14.73 -8.70 -4.18
C ALA A 390 14.66 -7.23 -4.65
N ALA A 391 13.46 -6.71 -4.86
CA ALA A 391 13.22 -5.32 -5.23
C ALA A 391 13.74 -4.34 -4.18
N HIS A 392 13.52 -4.62 -2.89
CA HIS A 392 14.06 -3.82 -1.79
C HIS A 392 15.60 -3.78 -1.82
N LYS A 393 16.26 -4.93 -1.92
CA LYS A 393 17.73 -5.01 -2.00
C LYS A 393 18.27 -4.26 -3.21
N LEU A 394 17.62 -4.42 -4.37
CA LEU A 394 17.99 -3.72 -5.59
C LEU A 394 17.87 -2.20 -5.40
N ARG A 395 16.76 -1.70 -4.83
CA ARG A 395 16.56 -0.28 -4.57
C ARG A 395 17.58 0.28 -3.57
N VAL A 396 17.87 -0.45 -2.49
CA VAL A 396 18.91 -0.06 -1.52
C VAL A 396 20.29 0.02 -2.20
N ALA A 397 20.63 -0.93 -3.08
CA ALA A 397 21.88 -0.90 -3.83
C ALA A 397 21.94 0.28 -4.81
N GLN A 398 20.84 0.61 -5.49
CA GLN A 398 20.73 1.79 -6.35
C GLN A 398 20.94 3.08 -5.58
N LEU A 399 20.23 3.27 -4.45
CA LEU A 399 20.37 4.45 -3.60
C LEU A 399 21.82 4.62 -3.10
N LYS A 400 22.48 3.53 -2.69
CA LYS A 400 23.91 3.54 -2.32
C LYS A 400 24.81 3.95 -3.49
N LYS A 401 24.53 3.47 -4.71
CA LYS A 401 25.29 3.83 -5.92
C LYS A 401 25.09 5.30 -6.30
N GLU A 402 23.86 5.80 -6.19
CA GLU A 402 23.51 7.21 -6.43
C GLU A 402 24.17 8.13 -5.40
N LYS A 403 24.11 7.76 -4.12
CA LYS A 403 24.81 8.45 -3.03
C LYS A 403 26.31 8.54 -3.31
N ARG A 404 26.98 7.42 -3.61
CA ARG A 404 28.42 7.40 -3.96
C ARG A 404 28.76 8.30 -5.15
N LYS A 405 27.92 8.32 -6.19
CA LYS A 405 28.11 9.21 -7.35
C LYS A 405 27.97 10.68 -6.96
N LEU A 406 27.01 11.01 -6.09
CA LEU A 406 26.80 12.37 -5.61
C LEU A 406 27.95 12.81 -4.71
N ASP A 407 28.37 11.96 -3.78
CA ASP A 407 29.49 12.23 -2.87
C ASP A 407 30.80 12.41 -3.67
N ALA A 408 31.05 11.59 -4.69
CA ALA A 408 32.20 11.77 -5.58
C ALA A 408 32.16 13.13 -6.32
N LYS A 409 30.96 13.58 -6.73
CA LYS A 409 30.78 14.92 -7.34
C LYS A 409 31.03 16.04 -6.33
N ARG A 410 30.58 15.87 -5.08
CA ARG A 410 30.78 16.83 -3.98
C ARG A 410 32.26 16.95 -3.64
N VAL A 411 32.97 15.83 -3.50
CA VAL A 411 34.43 15.83 -3.25
C VAL A 411 35.20 16.51 -4.38
N LYS A 412 34.79 16.32 -5.65
CA LYS A 412 35.44 16.96 -6.80
C LYS A 412 35.20 18.47 -6.87
N GLN A 413 34.04 18.95 -6.41
CA GLN A 413 33.63 20.36 -6.49
C GLN A 413 32.82 20.78 -5.24
N PRO A 414 33.44 20.88 -4.06
CA PRO A 414 32.72 21.10 -2.79
C PRO A 414 31.91 22.41 -2.82
N ASN A 415 32.52 23.48 -3.31
CA ASN A 415 31.94 24.83 -3.42
C ASN A 415 30.72 24.93 -4.35
N ARG A 416 30.46 23.90 -5.15
CA ARG A 416 29.34 23.86 -6.09
C ARG A 416 28.06 23.34 -5.44
N TYR A 417 28.16 22.53 -4.39
CA TYR A 417 27.02 21.85 -3.76
C TYR A 417 26.72 22.33 -2.35
N ARG A 418 27.51 23.28 -1.82
CA ARG A 418 27.32 23.84 -0.48
C ARG A 418 27.21 25.36 -0.58
N CYS A 419 26.34 25.95 0.25
CA CYS A 419 26.33 27.39 0.44
C CYS A 419 27.66 27.83 1.06
N ALA A 420 28.33 28.78 0.42
CA ALA A 420 29.63 29.30 0.86
C ALA A 420 29.55 30.17 2.12
N ASN A 421 28.36 30.63 2.52
CA ASN A 421 28.18 31.30 3.80
C ASN A 421 28.36 30.26 4.94
N PRO A 422 29.40 30.39 5.80
CA PRO A 422 29.75 29.37 6.79
C PRO A 422 28.61 29.03 7.75
N ASP A 423 27.78 30.01 8.13
CA ASP A 423 26.69 29.84 9.10
C ASP A 423 25.40 29.27 8.47
N CYS A 424 25.35 29.19 7.13
CA CYS A 424 24.15 28.79 6.42
C CYS A 424 23.90 27.27 6.48
N GLY A 425 24.93 26.45 6.31
CA GLY A 425 24.83 24.99 6.32
C GLY A 425 24.04 24.35 5.17
N ILE A 426 23.41 25.11 4.28
CA ILE A 426 22.61 24.55 3.17
C ILE A 426 23.50 23.80 2.18
N ILE A 427 23.09 22.58 1.86
CA ILE A 427 23.67 21.70 0.85
C ILE A 427 22.61 21.48 -0.22
N ALA A 428 23.01 21.54 -1.49
CA ALA A 428 22.17 21.15 -2.62
C ALA A 428 22.70 19.86 -3.25
N ASP A 429 21.82 19.07 -3.84
CA ASP A 429 22.22 17.89 -4.60
C ASP A 429 22.61 18.18 -6.06
N LYS A 430 22.16 19.31 -6.61
CA LYS A 430 22.45 19.80 -7.94
C LYS A 430 23.13 21.15 -7.81
N GLY A 431 24.32 21.27 -8.39
CA GLY A 431 25.07 22.53 -8.35
C GLY A 431 24.41 23.73 -9.04
N LYS A 432 23.33 23.52 -9.81
CA LYS A 432 22.55 24.60 -10.42
C LYS A 432 21.52 25.22 -9.46
N MET A 433 21.27 24.58 -8.31
CA MET A 433 20.31 25.07 -7.32
C MET A 433 20.86 26.22 -6.47
N LEU A 434 22.18 26.44 -6.50
CA LEU A 434 22.84 27.52 -5.80
C LEU A 434 23.27 28.59 -6.81
N GLN A 435 23.17 29.86 -6.40
CA GLN A 435 23.59 31.02 -7.17
C GLN A 435 25.11 31.20 -7.05
N GLN A 436 25.82 31.20 -8.16
CA GLN A 436 27.26 31.45 -8.16
C GLN A 436 27.58 32.94 -7.97
N CYS A 437 28.74 33.25 -7.41
CA CYS A 437 29.20 34.64 -7.28
C CYS A 437 29.20 35.38 -8.62
N GLY A 438 28.69 36.61 -8.68
CA GLY A 438 28.66 37.41 -9.91
C GLY A 438 30.01 38.05 -10.29
N GLY A 439 31.06 37.87 -9.46
CA GLY A 439 32.35 38.52 -9.65
C GLY A 439 33.29 37.85 -10.66
N LYS A 440 34.51 38.39 -10.75
CA LYS A 440 35.57 38.00 -11.70
C LYS A 440 36.44 36.81 -11.24
N CYS A 441 36.10 36.15 -10.14
CA CYS A 441 36.79 34.92 -9.72
C CYS A 441 36.58 33.78 -10.73
N ASP A 442 37.56 32.89 -10.80
CA ASP A 442 37.56 31.77 -11.75
C ASP A 442 36.39 30.82 -11.51
N VAL A 443 35.84 30.24 -12.59
CA VAL A 443 34.60 29.46 -12.56
C VAL A 443 34.68 28.25 -11.62
N ASP A 444 35.85 27.63 -11.49
CA ASP A 444 36.09 26.48 -10.60
C ASP A 444 36.34 26.89 -9.14
N LYS A 445 36.69 28.15 -8.88
CA LYS A 445 36.88 28.73 -7.53
C LYS A 445 35.71 29.57 -7.07
N LYS A 446 34.69 29.72 -7.91
CA LYS A 446 33.55 30.58 -7.68
C LYS A 446 32.64 29.99 -6.58
N PRO A 447 32.44 30.68 -5.44
CA PRO A 447 31.55 30.19 -4.40
C PRO A 447 30.09 30.22 -4.87
N SER A 448 29.29 29.32 -4.31
CA SER A 448 27.85 29.20 -4.56
C SER A 448 27.05 29.53 -3.31
N TYR A 449 25.91 30.19 -3.46
CA TYR A 449 25.07 30.67 -2.36
C TYR A 449 23.63 30.23 -2.57
N CYS A 450 22.94 29.86 -1.50
CA CYS A 450 21.52 29.52 -1.60
C CYS A 450 20.63 30.75 -1.86
N SER A 451 21.11 31.95 -1.49
CA SER A 451 20.39 33.21 -1.64
C SER A 451 21.33 34.41 -1.77
N LYS A 452 20.80 35.55 -2.21
CA LYS A 452 21.54 36.82 -2.30
C LYS A 452 21.98 37.33 -0.92
N ASP A 453 21.22 37.03 0.13
CA ASP A 453 21.57 37.47 1.48
C ASP A 453 22.76 36.70 2.03
N CYS A 454 22.83 35.38 1.78
CA CYS A 454 24.04 34.61 2.06
C CYS A 454 25.26 35.10 1.27
N GLN A 455 25.07 35.51 0.01
CA GLN A 455 26.14 36.10 -0.80
C GLN A 455 26.63 37.44 -0.23
N ARG A 456 25.71 38.31 0.24
CA ARG A 456 26.06 39.59 0.86
C ARG A 456 26.76 39.39 2.20
N ALA A 457 26.31 38.44 3.02
CA ALA A 457 26.91 38.09 4.30
C ALA A 457 28.38 37.65 4.12
N ASP A 458 28.63 36.74 3.17
CA ASP A 458 29.98 36.25 2.87
C ASP A 458 30.84 37.26 2.08
N ARG A 459 30.25 38.33 1.53
CA ARG A 459 30.97 39.29 0.67
C ARG A 459 32.22 39.85 1.34
N LYS A 460 32.19 40.10 2.65
CA LYS A 460 33.35 40.63 3.40
C LYS A 460 34.54 39.67 3.35
N ASN A 461 34.29 38.37 3.44
CA ASN A 461 35.31 37.33 3.38
C ASN A 461 35.76 37.06 1.95
N HIS A 462 34.81 36.97 1.00
CA HIS A 462 35.12 36.62 -0.39
C HIS A 462 35.73 37.78 -1.20
N LYS A 463 35.55 39.05 -0.80
CA LYS A 463 35.94 40.23 -1.60
C LYS A 463 37.39 40.17 -2.09
N ASP A 464 38.32 39.76 -1.24
CA ASP A 464 39.75 39.74 -1.56
C ASP A 464 40.13 38.60 -2.50
N PHE A 465 39.33 37.52 -2.52
CA PHE A 465 39.46 36.37 -3.41
C PHE A 465 38.66 36.51 -4.71
N CYS A 466 37.85 37.57 -4.84
CA CYS A 466 36.94 37.78 -5.97
C CYS A 466 37.65 38.34 -7.21
N LYS A 467 38.79 37.74 -7.59
CA LYS A 467 39.67 38.16 -8.70
C LYS A 467 40.21 36.92 -9.43
N PRO A 468 40.56 37.01 -10.73
CA PRO A 468 41.18 35.89 -11.45
C PRO A 468 42.48 35.42 -10.80
N GLY A 469 42.73 34.11 -10.78
CA GLY A 469 43.95 33.50 -10.26
C GLY A 469 44.05 33.40 -8.73
N MET A 470 43.07 33.93 -7.99
CA MET A 470 43.03 33.81 -6.53
C MET A 470 42.48 32.43 -6.11
N PRO A 471 42.93 31.87 -4.97
CA PRO A 471 42.37 30.65 -4.43
C PRO A 471 40.90 30.83 -4.02
N CYS A 472 40.19 29.71 -3.80
CA CYS A 472 38.82 29.76 -3.30
C CYS A 472 38.80 30.33 -1.86
N SER A 473 37.88 31.25 -1.57
CA SER A 473 37.69 31.80 -0.22
C SER A 473 37.01 30.84 0.76
N VAL A 474 36.36 29.79 0.24
CA VAL A 474 35.70 28.77 1.05
C VAL A 474 36.77 27.83 1.59
N ILE A 475 36.99 27.87 2.90
CA ILE A 475 37.84 26.93 3.61
C ILE A 475 36.96 25.72 3.93
N ASP A 476 37.26 24.57 3.34
CA ASP A 476 36.61 23.30 3.71
C ASP A 476 37.12 22.88 5.09
N THR A 477 36.50 23.42 6.15
CA THR A 477 36.87 23.11 7.54
C THR A 477 36.33 21.77 8.02
N GLU A 478 35.41 21.13 7.27
CA GLU A 478 34.77 19.88 7.71
C GLU A 478 34.46 18.95 6.53
N THR A 479 34.96 17.71 6.59
CA THR A 479 34.41 16.54 5.89
C THR A 479 33.07 16.15 6.51
N SER A 480 32.09 17.04 6.45
CA SER A 480 30.75 16.73 6.93
C SER A 480 30.14 15.69 5.97
N GLU A 481 29.79 14.52 6.49
CA GLU A 481 29.12 13.50 5.70
C GLU A 481 27.82 14.10 5.14
N GLY A 482 27.72 14.15 3.81
CA GLY A 482 26.52 14.69 3.17
C GLY A 482 25.26 13.87 3.49
N PRO A 483 24.06 14.42 3.18
CA PRO A 483 22.79 13.78 3.48
C PRO A 483 22.71 12.34 2.94
N THR A 484 22.07 11.47 3.71
CA THR A 484 21.98 10.02 3.42
C THR A 484 21.19 9.70 2.16
N VAL A 485 20.26 10.57 1.77
CA VAL A 485 19.36 10.36 0.63
C VAL A 485 19.67 11.37 -0.47
N ALA A 486 19.91 10.86 -1.68
CA ALA A 486 20.09 11.65 -2.88
C ALA A 486 18.84 11.52 -3.77
N GLN A 487 17.86 12.39 -3.59
CA GLN A 487 16.73 12.52 -4.52
C GLN A 487 16.88 13.85 -5.25
N GLY A 488 17.22 13.84 -6.55
CA GLY A 488 17.66 15.04 -7.26
C GLY A 488 16.68 16.23 -7.24
N GLY A 489 17.10 17.39 -6.75
CA GLY A 489 16.28 18.59 -6.54
C GLY A 489 16.08 18.97 -5.07
N LEU A 490 16.78 18.36 -4.12
CA LEU A 490 16.65 18.65 -2.69
C LEU A 490 17.68 19.67 -2.20
N PHE A 491 17.20 20.56 -1.32
CA PHE A 491 18.05 21.26 -0.36
C PHE A 491 18.09 20.45 0.95
N SER A 492 19.25 20.42 1.58
CA SER A 492 19.46 19.78 2.87
C SER A 492 20.15 20.74 3.83
N ILE A 493 19.83 20.67 5.11
CA ILE A 493 20.51 21.43 6.17
C ILE A 493 20.86 20.48 7.33
N PRO A 494 22.09 20.55 7.87
CA PRO A 494 22.46 19.80 9.05
C PRO A 494 21.78 20.40 10.30
N ILE A 495 21.33 19.53 11.19
CA ILE A 495 20.76 19.84 12.49
C ILE A 495 21.51 19.01 13.52
N GLN A 496 21.98 19.64 14.60
CA GLN A 496 22.57 18.94 15.72
C GLN A 496 21.45 18.40 16.61
N GLY A 497 21.40 17.08 16.79
CA GLY A 497 20.52 16.44 17.74
C GLY A 497 21.07 16.52 19.17
N PRO A 498 20.28 16.09 20.17
CA PRO A 498 20.58 16.29 21.59
C PRO A 498 21.83 15.53 22.06
N ASN A 499 22.23 14.49 21.34
CA ASN A 499 23.41 13.68 21.63
C ASN A 499 24.67 14.17 20.89
N GLY A 500 24.63 15.35 20.26
CA GLY A 500 25.69 15.85 19.37
C GLY A 500 25.76 15.16 18.01
N GLN A 501 24.83 14.24 17.72
CA GLN A 501 24.73 13.62 16.40
C GLN A 501 24.19 14.63 15.38
N VAL A 502 24.88 14.79 14.26
CA VAL A 502 24.39 15.61 13.15
C VAL A 502 23.41 14.80 12.30
N MET A 503 22.16 15.27 12.23
CA MET A 503 21.15 14.76 11.32
C MET A 503 20.97 15.76 10.17
N HIS A 504 20.50 15.30 9.01
CA HIS A 504 20.19 16.20 7.89
C HIS A 504 18.70 16.19 7.64
N ILE A 505 18.10 17.38 7.57
CA ILE A 505 16.74 17.55 7.04
C ILE A 505 16.85 17.94 5.59
N SER A 506 16.10 17.26 4.73
CA SER A 506 16.07 17.52 3.29
C SER A 506 14.64 17.77 2.83
N SER A 507 14.46 18.71 1.90
CA SER A 507 13.15 19.02 1.33
C SER A 507 13.28 19.48 -0.13
N SER A 508 12.31 19.09 -0.97
CA SER A 508 12.21 19.58 -2.36
C SER A 508 11.24 20.75 -2.49
N THR A 509 10.40 20.95 -1.47
CA THR A 509 9.34 21.94 -1.43
C THR A 509 9.69 23.15 -0.58
N MET A 510 10.55 22.98 0.43
CA MET A 510 11.02 24.09 1.26
C MET A 510 12.17 24.83 0.58
N THR A 511 12.08 26.16 0.61
CA THR A 511 13.16 27.06 0.25
C THR A 511 14.33 26.94 1.24
N PRO A 512 15.55 27.34 0.84
CA PRO A 512 16.68 27.41 1.76
C PRO A 512 16.42 28.26 3.00
N GLU A 513 15.60 29.30 2.87
CA GLU A 513 15.14 30.18 3.95
C GLU A 513 14.30 29.40 4.96
N GLU A 514 13.23 28.73 4.52
CA GLU A 514 12.36 27.93 5.38
C GLU A 514 13.11 26.79 6.08
N LEU A 515 14.09 26.17 5.42
CA LEU A 515 14.94 25.14 6.04
C LEU A 515 15.83 25.70 7.16
N ARG A 516 16.32 26.93 7.03
CA ARG A 516 17.07 27.60 8.11
C ARG A 516 16.16 27.93 9.28
N GLU A 517 15.00 28.52 9.01
CA GLU A 517 14.00 28.81 10.04
C GLU A 517 13.60 27.55 10.80
N PHE A 518 13.44 26.43 10.09
CA PHE A 518 13.16 25.14 10.71
C PHE A 518 14.31 24.68 11.63
N ARG A 519 15.56 24.73 11.15
CA ARG A 519 16.75 24.37 11.96
C ARG A 519 16.84 25.23 13.22
N ASP A 520 16.66 26.55 13.07
CA ASP A 520 16.81 27.50 14.16
C ASP A 520 15.70 27.29 15.20
N ALA A 521 14.45 27.10 14.76
CA ALA A 521 13.31 26.74 15.62
C ALA A 521 13.49 25.39 16.34
N PHE A 522 14.15 24.42 15.69
CA PHE A 522 14.47 23.13 16.31
C PHE A 522 15.49 23.31 17.46
N GLY A 523 16.55 24.09 17.24
CA GLY A 523 17.56 24.39 18.26
C GLY A 523 17.01 25.17 19.46
N GLU A 524 16.10 26.11 19.23
CA GLU A 524 15.42 26.88 20.30
C GLU A 524 14.48 26.00 21.14
N ARG A 525 13.73 25.09 20.50
CA ARG A 525 12.80 24.19 21.19
C ARG A 525 13.51 23.17 22.07
N GLU A 526 14.65 22.63 21.67
CA GLU A 526 15.44 21.73 22.52
C GLU A 526 16.05 22.46 23.71
N SER A 527 16.49 23.71 23.51
CA SER A 527 16.93 24.57 24.61
C SER A 527 15.80 24.83 25.64
N THR A 528 14.54 24.79 25.20
CA THR A 528 13.36 24.98 26.05
C THR A 528 12.82 23.66 26.65
N ARG A 529 12.90 22.54 25.92
CA ARG A 529 12.42 21.20 26.36
C ARG A 529 13.37 20.45 27.29
N LEU A 530 14.62 20.91 27.46
CA LEU A 530 15.47 20.48 28.57
C LEU A 530 14.86 20.79 29.96
N PHE A 531 13.74 21.52 30.02
CA PHE A 531 12.93 21.67 31.22
C PHE A 531 11.73 20.71 31.33
N GLU A 532 11.09 20.24 30.25
CA GLU A 532 9.84 19.48 30.35
C GLU A 532 9.60 18.52 29.16
N SER A 533 9.38 17.23 29.46
CA SER A 533 8.73 16.18 28.64
C SER A 533 9.54 15.50 27.51
N GLY A 534 9.99 14.27 27.80
CA GLY A 534 10.66 13.36 26.86
C GLY A 534 9.75 12.74 25.81
N ILE A 535 9.43 13.48 24.74
CA ILE A 535 8.82 12.93 23.51
C ILE A 535 9.57 13.46 22.29
N ALA A 536 10.21 12.55 21.54
CA ALA A 536 10.88 12.84 20.27
C ALA A 536 9.85 12.96 19.13
N PRO A 537 9.93 13.99 18.27
CA PRO A 537 9.06 14.09 17.10
C PRO A 537 9.63 13.29 15.92
N ILE A 538 8.83 12.35 15.39
CA ILE A 538 9.03 11.76 14.06
C ILE A 538 8.50 12.76 13.04
N ILE A 539 9.39 13.41 12.29
CA ILE A 539 9.05 14.28 11.16
C ILE A 539 9.63 13.64 9.90
N GLU A 540 8.85 12.73 9.30
CA GLU A 540 8.94 12.42 7.87
C GLU A 540 7.57 12.76 7.29
N ARG A 541 7.45 13.92 6.64
CA ARG A 541 6.29 14.23 5.81
C ARG A 541 6.60 13.84 4.37
N TYR A 542 5.71 13.02 3.83
CA TYR A 542 5.60 12.48 2.48
C TYR A 542 6.17 13.35 1.35
N GLU A 543 7.20 12.85 0.68
CA GLU A 543 7.51 13.15 -0.72
C GLU A 543 7.89 11.82 -1.39
N PHE A 544 7.04 11.39 -2.34
CA PHE A 544 7.11 10.11 -3.05
C PHE A 544 8.33 10.01 -3.97
#